data_AF-A0A7V4Y6U5-F1
#
_entry.id   AF-A0A7V4Y6U5-F1
#
_cell.length_a   1.000
_cell.length_b   1.000
_cell.length_c   1.000
_cell.angle_alpha   90.00
_cell.angle_beta   90.00
_cell.angle_gamma   90.00
#
_symmetry.space_group_name_H-M   'P 1'
#
loop_
_entity.id
_entity.type
_entity.pdbx_description
1 polymer ?
#
loop_
_entity_poly.entity_id
_entity_poly.type
_entity_poly.pdbx_seq_one_letter_code
_entity_poly.pdbx_strand_id
1 'polypeptide(L)'
;MLEILKGGLQALQDYIAYHVLTCLIPAFLLAGGMVSFVSKEAVIRYLGIAARRLTSYILAAISSFFIAVCSCTVIPVSSGLYYQGAGVGAAFIVLWVAPAANILAITYTGAILGYDLALIRITAALLMALAVGTIMSSFFSREEANRTFTFETSEKRIMKKQDAILLLLIVATLLAPNYLIRKGPYLHKIYVWLIGTAIFAAFAAATKKKEDIIAWLRESWWFVQIIFPLLLAGVFIVGLIGKILPQPFVARWLAGRGLLPSFLATLIGAFSYFATMTEAPFVATLMKLGMSKGPALALLLTGPGLSLPSMLAIIRVFGFKKALVYIITIIILGTLVGWLSSNLIFK
;
A
#
# COMPACT_ATOMS: atom_id res chain seq x y z
N MET A 1 -5.66 32.43 -0.25
CA MET A 1 -4.75 31.82 0.75
C MET A 1 -5.50 31.11 1.88
N LEU A 2 -6.45 31.79 2.54
CA LEU A 2 -7.23 31.20 3.65
C LEU A 2 -7.99 29.92 3.26
N GLU A 3 -8.65 29.92 2.10
CA GLU A 3 -9.41 28.76 1.58
C GLU A 3 -8.53 27.55 1.24
N ILE A 4 -7.28 27.79 0.80
CA ILE A 4 -6.31 26.73 0.50
C ILE A 4 -5.87 26.08 1.82
N LEU A 5 -5.53 26.90 2.83
CA LEU A 5 -5.13 26.41 4.15
C LEU A 5 -6.23 25.61 4.84
N LYS A 6 -7.49 26.08 4.74
CA LYS A 6 -8.67 25.33 5.21
C LYS A 6 -8.78 23.96 4.53
N GLY A 7 -8.48 23.86 3.24
CA GLY A 7 -8.46 22.59 2.51
C GLY A 7 -7.46 21.59 3.09
N GLY A 8 -6.24 22.04 3.39
CA GLY A 8 -5.23 21.21 4.06
C GLY A 8 -5.66 20.75 5.45
N LEU A 9 -6.18 21.67 6.27
CA LEU A 9 -6.65 21.36 7.63
C LEU A 9 -7.84 20.40 7.63
N GLN A 10 -8.78 20.56 6.70
CA GLN A 10 -9.93 19.67 6.57
C GLN A 10 -9.51 18.26 6.15
N ALA A 11 -8.59 18.14 5.19
CA ALA A 11 -8.05 16.84 4.79
C ALA A 11 -7.34 16.12 5.96
N LEU A 12 -6.59 16.86 6.78
CA LEU A 12 -6.00 16.34 8.01
C LEU A 12 -7.07 15.87 9.01
N GLN A 13 -8.09 16.70 9.25
CA GLN A 13 -9.16 16.37 10.19
C GLN A 13 -9.89 15.09 9.77
N ASP A 14 -10.26 14.98 8.49
CA ASP A 14 -10.92 13.79 7.93
C ASP A 14 -10.02 12.56 8.02
N TYR A 15 -8.73 12.71 7.71
CA TYR A 15 -7.77 11.61 7.82
C TYR A 15 -7.62 11.11 9.26
N ILE A 16 -7.45 12.04 10.22
CA ILE A 16 -7.32 11.70 11.64
C ILE A 16 -8.60 11.04 12.16
N ALA A 17 -9.76 11.63 11.85
CA ALA A 17 -11.05 11.12 12.33
C ALA A 17 -11.36 9.72 11.79
N TYR A 18 -11.15 9.50 10.49
CA TYR A 18 -11.66 8.29 9.82
C TYR A 18 -10.63 7.19 9.58
N HIS A 19 -9.32 7.49 9.63
CA HIS A 19 -8.28 6.53 9.20
C HIS A 19 -7.25 6.21 10.28
N VAL A 20 -6.93 7.13 11.19
CA VAL A 20 -5.86 6.88 12.18
C VAL A 20 -6.23 5.77 13.16
N LEU A 21 -7.42 5.85 13.76
CA LEU A 21 -7.85 4.91 14.80
C LEU A 21 -8.05 3.49 14.26
N THR A 22 -8.94 3.35 13.28
CA THR A 22 -9.40 2.02 12.83
C THR A 22 -8.49 1.36 11.80
N CYS A 23 -7.53 2.10 11.22
CA CYS A 23 -6.67 1.58 10.16
C CYS A 23 -5.18 1.70 10.51
N LEU A 24 -4.72 2.91 10.85
CA LEU A 24 -3.29 3.16 11.00
C LEU A 24 -2.71 2.53 12.29
N ILE A 25 -3.40 2.63 13.42
CA ILE A 25 -2.95 2.03 14.69
C ILE A 25 -2.80 0.50 14.59
N PRO A 26 -3.81 -0.27 14.13
CA PRO A 26 -3.65 -1.71 13.93
C PRO A 26 -2.53 -2.06 12.95
N ALA A 27 -2.28 -1.24 11.93
CA ALA A 27 -1.21 -1.50 10.97
C ALA A 27 0.19 -1.29 11.55
N PHE A 28 0.39 -0.29 12.40
CA PHE A 28 1.66 -0.13 13.12
C PHE A 28 1.90 -1.27 14.11
N LEU A 29 0.85 -1.69 14.82
CA LEU A 29 0.90 -2.88 15.67
C LEU A 29 1.19 -4.14 14.87
N LEU A 30 0.58 -4.31 13.69
CA LEU A 30 0.85 -5.44 12.81
C LEU A 30 2.31 -5.44 12.36
N ALA A 31 2.84 -4.30 11.93
CA ALA A 31 4.22 -4.17 11.46
C ALA A 31 5.24 -4.41 12.56
N GLY A 32 5.04 -3.84 13.76
CA GLY A 32 5.86 -4.18 14.92
C GLY A 32 5.77 -5.67 15.24
N GLY A 33 4.58 -6.27 15.13
CA GLY A 33 4.37 -7.69 15.40
C GLY A 33 5.08 -8.58 14.38
N MET A 34 5.13 -8.15 13.12
CA MET A 34 5.92 -8.82 12.09
C MET A 34 7.43 -8.75 12.41
N VAL A 35 7.93 -7.62 12.90
CA VAL A 35 9.34 -7.49 13.28
C VAL A 35 9.68 -8.29 14.54
N SER A 36 8.76 -8.36 15.52
CA SER A 36 9.02 -8.99 16.82
C SER A 36 8.70 -10.48 16.85
N PHE A 37 7.74 -10.97 16.07
CA PHE A 37 7.22 -12.33 16.21
C PHE A 37 7.46 -13.23 14.99
N VAL A 38 7.63 -12.67 13.78
CA VAL A 38 7.93 -13.48 12.59
C VAL A 38 9.40 -13.88 12.61
N SER A 39 9.69 -15.15 12.31
CA SER A 39 11.08 -15.60 12.25
C SER A 39 11.77 -15.04 10.99
N LYS A 40 12.93 -14.40 11.19
CA LYS A 40 13.76 -13.87 10.11
C LYS A 40 14.10 -14.96 9.11
N GLU A 41 14.33 -16.18 9.59
CA GLU A 41 14.71 -17.34 8.80
C GLU A 41 13.61 -17.73 7.81
N ALA A 42 12.34 -17.63 8.19
CA ALA A 42 11.24 -17.93 7.28
C ALA A 42 11.06 -16.85 6.22
N VAL A 43 11.21 -15.59 6.59
CA VAL A 43 11.20 -14.47 5.64
C VAL A 43 12.34 -14.63 4.65
N ILE A 44 13.56 -14.96 5.11
CA ILE A 44 14.73 -15.20 4.25
C ILE A 44 14.52 -16.43 3.36
N ARG A 45 13.96 -17.52 3.89
CA ARG A 45 13.75 -18.77 3.14
C ARG A 45 12.76 -18.62 1.98
N TYR A 46 11.66 -17.88 2.20
CA TYR A 46 10.58 -17.78 1.20
C TYR A 46 10.60 -16.49 0.40
N LEU A 47 11.00 -15.37 1.02
CA LEU A 47 11.00 -14.03 0.42
C LEU A 47 12.41 -13.43 0.29
N GLY A 48 13.44 -14.08 0.81
CA GLY A 48 14.83 -13.62 0.75
C GLY A 48 15.49 -13.82 -0.62
N ILE A 49 16.74 -13.39 -0.71
CA ILE A 49 17.52 -13.35 -1.96
C ILE A 49 17.93 -14.75 -2.43
N ALA A 50 18.19 -15.66 -1.48
CA ALA A 50 18.52 -17.06 -1.77
C ALA A 50 17.31 -17.88 -2.28
N ALA A 51 16.09 -17.39 -2.06
CA ALA A 51 14.89 -18.01 -2.61
C ALA A 51 14.84 -17.84 -4.13
N ARG A 52 14.28 -18.82 -4.84
CA ARG A 52 14.04 -18.69 -6.29
C ARG A 52 13.20 -17.44 -6.55
N ARG A 53 13.74 -16.49 -7.33
CA ARG A 53 13.12 -15.17 -7.59
C ARG A 53 11.64 -15.26 -7.93
N LEU A 54 11.28 -16.17 -8.85
CA LEU A 54 9.89 -16.35 -9.27
C LEU A 54 8.97 -16.79 -8.12
N THR A 55 9.40 -17.75 -7.29
CA THR A 55 8.61 -18.22 -6.14
C THR A 55 8.41 -17.12 -5.11
N SER A 56 9.48 -16.39 -4.78
CA SER A 56 9.43 -15.25 -3.87
C SER A 56 8.48 -14.16 -4.36
N TYR A 57 8.53 -13.83 -5.66
CA TYR A 57 7.69 -12.78 -6.25
C TYR A 57 6.22 -13.19 -6.33
N ILE A 58 5.93 -14.42 -6.73
CA ILE A 58 4.56 -14.95 -6.75
C ILE A 58 3.98 -14.99 -5.33
N LEU A 59 4.75 -15.46 -4.35
CA LEU A 59 4.29 -15.51 -2.96
C LEU A 59 4.02 -14.11 -2.41
N ALA A 60 4.90 -13.14 -2.69
CA ALA A 60 4.73 -11.74 -2.33
C ALA A 60 3.47 -11.13 -2.97
N ALA A 61 3.23 -11.40 -4.26
CA ALA A 61 2.05 -10.88 -4.96
C ALA A 61 0.76 -11.51 -4.45
N ILE A 62 0.70 -12.84 -4.31
CA ILE A 62 -0.49 -13.55 -3.84
C ILE A 62 -0.84 -13.15 -2.41
N SER A 63 0.14 -13.15 -1.50
CA SER A 63 -0.10 -12.72 -0.11
C SER A 63 -0.66 -11.29 -0.07
N SER A 64 -0.07 -10.38 -0.84
CA SER A 64 -0.50 -8.97 -0.90
C SER A 64 -1.87 -8.76 -1.55
N PHE A 65 -2.24 -9.60 -2.52
CA PHE A 65 -3.56 -9.55 -3.15
C PHE A 65 -4.71 -9.79 -2.15
N PHE A 66 -4.51 -10.74 -1.23
CA PHE A 66 -5.49 -11.07 -0.20
C PHE A 66 -5.43 -10.13 1.01
N ILE A 67 -4.29 -9.49 1.24
CA ILE A 67 -4.10 -8.51 2.29
C ILE A 67 -4.76 -7.19 1.83
N ALA A 68 -6.01 -6.97 2.25
CA ALA A 68 -6.80 -5.77 1.94
C ALA A 68 -6.30 -4.52 2.69
N VAL A 69 -5.08 -4.11 2.35
CA VAL A 69 -4.29 -3.07 3.02
C VAL A 69 -4.15 -1.88 2.07
N CYS A 70 -4.32 -0.69 2.63
CA CYS A 70 -4.21 0.58 1.90
C CYS A 70 -2.75 1.07 1.83
N SER A 71 -2.51 2.10 1.04
CA SER A 71 -1.20 2.71 0.83
C SER A 71 -0.45 3.11 2.12
N CYS A 72 -1.18 3.43 3.19
CA CYS A 72 -0.62 3.83 4.49
C CYS A 72 -0.18 2.65 5.36
N THR A 73 -0.81 1.50 5.16
CA THR A 73 -0.65 0.31 6.02
C THR A 73 0.29 -0.72 5.39
N VAL A 74 0.49 -0.64 4.08
CA VAL A 74 1.43 -1.52 3.37
C VAL A 74 2.89 -1.14 3.61
N ILE A 75 3.19 0.14 3.87
CA ILE A 75 4.58 0.59 4.08
C ILE A 75 5.17 -0.02 5.35
N PRO A 76 4.48 0.03 6.53
CA PRO A 76 4.93 -0.69 7.72
C PRO A 76 5.09 -2.22 7.49
N VAL A 77 4.15 -2.85 6.79
CA VAL A 77 4.19 -4.30 6.50
C VAL A 77 5.38 -4.67 5.60
N SER A 78 5.56 -3.95 4.49
CA SER A 78 6.65 -4.17 3.53
C SER A 78 8.01 -3.87 4.16
N SER A 79 8.12 -2.80 4.95
CA SER A 79 9.36 -2.47 5.64
C SER A 79 9.71 -3.47 6.74
N GLY A 80 8.72 -3.97 7.48
CA GLY A 80 8.91 -5.08 8.41
C GLY A 80 9.50 -6.31 7.72
N LEU A 81 8.93 -6.74 6.58
CA LEU A 81 9.49 -7.84 5.77
C LEU A 81 10.92 -7.54 5.29
N TYR A 82 11.17 -6.32 4.82
CA TYR A 82 12.48 -5.90 4.35
C TYR A 82 13.56 -5.94 5.44
N TYR A 83 13.25 -5.46 6.66
CA TYR A 83 14.19 -5.50 7.78
C TYR A 83 14.37 -6.91 8.36
N GLN A 84 13.39 -7.80 8.17
CA GLN A 84 13.47 -9.22 8.51
C GLN A 84 14.31 -10.05 7.52
N GLY A 85 14.75 -9.46 6.39
CA GLY A 85 15.62 -10.12 5.42
C GLY A 85 14.96 -10.52 4.11
N ALA A 86 13.74 -10.05 3.83
CA ALA A 86 13.16 -10.19 2.50
C ALA A 86 14.02 -9.43 1.46
N GLY A 87 14.10 -9.98 0.25
CA GLY A 87 14.70 -9.28 -0.88
C GLY A 87 13.97 -7.98 -1.17
N VAL A 88 14.69 -6.97 -1.62
CA VAL A 88 14.18 -5.68 -2.11
C VAL A 88 13.07 -5.93 -3.13
N GLY A 89 13.28 -6.83 -4.10
CA GLY A 89 12.26 -7.14 -5.10
C GLY A 89 10.94 -7.62 -4.49
N ALA A 90 10.99 -8.54 -3.53
CA ALA A 90 9.80 -9.07 -2.85
C ALA A 90 9.12 -8.00 -1.98
N ALA A 91 9.90 -7.22 -1.22
CA ALA A 91 9.37 -6.15 -0.39
C ALA A 91 8.61 -5.09 -1.22
N PHE A 92 9.16 -4.69 -2.37
CA PHE A 92 8.52 -3.70 -3.24
C PHE A 92 7.34 -4.27 -4.05
N ILE A 93 7.32 -5.58 -4.33
CA ILE A 93 6.11 -6.26 -4.81
C ILE A 93 5.00 -6.15 -3.78
N VAL A 94 5.28 -6.46 -2.50
CA VAL A 94 4.27 -6.33 -1.44
C VAL A 94 3.77 -4.90 -1.34
N LEU A 95 4.70 -3.94 -1.35
CA LEU A 95 4.41 -2.51 -1.26
C LEU A 95 3.46 -2.03 -2.37
N TRP A 96 3.62 -2.56 -3.57
CA TRP A 96 2.83 -2.17 -4.75
C TRP A 96 1.52 -2.93 -4.91
N VAL A 97 1.54 -4.25 -4.79
CA VAL A 97 0.39 -5.12 -5.08
C VAL A 97 -0.74 -4.87 -4.10
N ALA A 98 -0.43 -4.68 -2.81
CA ALA A 98 -1.47 -4.50 -1.80
C ALA A 98 -2.38 -3.30 -2.12
N PRO A 99 -1.90 -2.09 -2.43
CA PRO A 99 -2.80 -0.99 -2.74
C PRO A 99 -3.34 -1.00 -4.19
N ALA A 100 -2.62 -1.58 -5.16
CA ALA A 100 -3.00 -1.51 -6.59
C ALA A 100 -3.90 -2.66 -7.09
N ALA A 101 -3.79 -3.85 -6.48
CA ALA A 101 -4.43 -5.06 -6.98
C ALA A 101 -5.23 -5.83 -5.91
N ASN A 102 -5.34 -5.35 -4.67
CA ASN A 102 -6.08 -6.11 -3.66
C ASN A 102 -7.53 -6.39 -4.06
N ILE A 103 -8.12 -7.41 -3.43
CA ILE A 103 -9.48 -7.85 -3.69
C ILE A 103 -10.52 -6.71 -3.62
N LEU A 104 -10.38 -5.75 -2.70
CA LEU A 104 -11.28 -4.59 -2.62
C LEU A 104 -11.11 -3.67 -3.81
N ALA A 105 -9.87 -3.32 -4.18
CA ALA A 105 -9.57 -2.47 -5.33
C ALA A 105 -10.21 -3.03 -6.61
N ILE A 106 -10.04 -4.34 -6.85
CA ILE A 106 -10.57 -5.01 -8.04
C ILE A 106 -12.10 -5.09 -7.99
N THR A 107 -12.70 -5.43 -6.85
CA THR A 107 -14.17 -5.50 -6.71
C THR A 107 -14.83 -4.14 -6.88
N TYR A 108 -14.30 -3.07 -6.29
CA TYR A 108 -14.82 -1.70 -6.49
C TYR A 108 -14.61 -1.22 -7.93
N THR A 109 -13.47 -1.54 -8.55
CA THR A 109 -13.23 -1.25 -9.97
C THR A 109 -14.28 -1.93 -10.84
N GLY A 110 -14.54 -3.22 -10.61
CA GLY A 110 -15.52 -3.99 -11.39
C GLY A 110 -16.94 -3.47 -11.21
N ALA A 111 -17.32 -3.19 -9.96
CA ALA A 111 -18.67 -2.72 -9.64
C ALA A 111 -18.98 -1.32 -10.19
N ILE A 112 -17.98 -0.43 -10.27
CA ILE A 112 -18.20 0.98 -10.62
C ILE A 112 -17.79 1.29 -12.06
N LEU A 113 -16.67 0.73 -12.53
CA LEU A 113 -16.05 1.05 -13.81
C LEU A 113 -16.22 -0.05 -14.86
N GLY A 114 -16.80 -1.18 -14.46
CA GLY A 114 -17.07 -2.34 -15.31
C GLY A 114 -16.02 -3.45 -15.20
N TYR A 115 -16.46 -4.67 -15.45
CA TYR A 115 -15.66 -5.88 -15.32
C TYR A 115 -14.44 -5.90 -16.25
N ASP A 116 -14.55 -5.36 -17.48
CA ASP A 116 -13.44 -5.32 -18.43
C ASP A 116 -12.24 -4.57 -17.85
N LEU A 117 -12.48 -3.38 -17.27
CA LEU A 117 -11.42 -2.56 -16.68
C LEU A 117 -10.82 -3.24 -15.44
N ALA A 118 -11.64 -3.93 -14.64
CA ALA A 118 -11.18 -4.66 -13.47
C ALA A 118 -10.27 -5.84 -13.84
N LEU A 119 -10.61 -6.59 -14.89
CA LEU A 119 -9.79 -7.71 -15.38
C LEU A 119 -8.45 -7.22 -15.94
N ILE A 120 -8.45 -6.11 -16.66
CA ILE A 120 -7.23 -5.50 -17.19
C ILE A 120 -6.40 -4.92 -16.04
N ARG A 121 -7.03 -4.33 -15.02
CA ARG A 121 -6.35 -3.82 -13.81
C ARG A 121 -5.61 -4.92 -13.08
N ILE A 122 -6.26 -6.06 -12.77
CA ILE A 122 -5.60 -7.14 -12.03
C ILE A 122 -4.45 -7.75 -12.84
N THR A 123 -4.65 -8.02 -14.13
CA THR A 123 -3.61 -8.60 -14.98
C THR A 123 -2.43 -7.64 -15.15
N ALA A 124 -2.69 -6.36 -15.43
CA ALA A 124 -1.66 -5.35 -15.55
C ALA A 124 -0.91 -5.12 -14.22
N ALA A 125 -1.62 -5.08 -13.09
CA ALA A 125 -1.00 -4.88 -11.79
C ALA A 125 -0.05 -6.04 -11.42
N LEU A 126 -0.42 -7.29 -11.73
CA LEU A 126 0.45 -8.45 -11.50
C LEU A 126 1.68 -8.45 -12.41
N LEU A 127 1.53 -8.16 -13.70
CA LEU A 127 2.66 -8.04 -14.63
C LEU A 127 3.59 -6.90 -14.22
N MET A 128 3.02 -5.76 -13.85
CA MET A 128 3.76 -4.61 -13.35
C MET A 128 4.48 -4.92 -12.04
N ALA A 129 3.87 -5.68 -11.13
CA ALA A 129 4.52 -6.10 -9.89
C ALA A 129 5.77 -6.96 -10.16
N LEU A 130 5.69 -7.92 -11.10
CA LEU A 130 6.86 -8.71 -11.50
C LEU A 130 7.95 -7.81 -12.10
N ALA A 131 7.59 -6.87 -12.98
CA ALA A 131 8.52 -5.91 -13.54
C ALA A 131 9.19 -5.05 -12.46
N VAL A 132 8.41 -4.48 -11.53
CA VAL A 132 8.90 -3.70 -10.38
C VAL A 132 9.87 -4.54 -9.54
N GLY A 133 9.51 -5.76 -9.18
CA GLY A 133 10.36 -6.65 -8.41
C GLY A 133 11.70 -6.93 -9.10
N THR A 134 11.66 -7.23 -10.40
CA THR A 134 12.87 -7.48 -11.20
C THR A 134 13.77 -6.26 -11.33
N ILE A 135 13.22 -5.08 -11.58
CA ILE A 135 13.97 -3.82 -11.70
C ILE A 135 14.58 -3.44 -10.35
N MET A 136 13.80 -3.54 -9.27
CA MET A 136 14.31 -3.23 -7.94
C MET A 136 15.41 -4.20 -7.50
N SER A 137 15.26 -5.51 -7.76
CA SER A 137 16.31 -6.47 -7.45
C SER A 137 17.55 -6.30 -8.35
N SER A 138 17.41 -5.91 -9.62
CA SER A 138 18.58 -5.69 -10.48
C SER A 138 19.43 -4.50 -10.02
N PHE A 139 18.80 -3.36 -9.72
CA PHE A 139 19.48 -2.15 -9.25
C PHE A 139 20.14 -2.30 -7.87
N PHE A 140 19.56 -3.12 -6.98
CA PHE A 140 20.02 -3.25 -5.60
C PHE A 140 20.63 -4.63 -5.27
N SER A 141 20.86 -5.46 -6.29
CA SER A 141 21.44 -6.82 -6.16
C SER A 141 22.74 -6.88 -5.36
N ARG A 142 23.63 -5.89 -5.50
CA ARG A 142 24.90 -5.81 -4.75
C ARG A 142 24.70 -5.50 -3.26
N GLU A 143 23.77 -4.59 -2.95
CA GLU A 143 23.44 -4.23 -1.56
C GLU A 143 22.70 -5.39 -0.88
N GLU A 144 21.86 -6.09 -1.63
CA GLU A 144 21.21 -7.34 -1.25
C GLU A 144 22.22 -8.42 -0.86
N ALA A 145 23.20 -8.72 -1.73
CA ALA A 145 24.21 -9.74 -1.48
C ALA A 145 24.92 -9.52 -0.13
N ASN A 146 25.32 -8.29 0.17
CA ASN A 146 25.98 -7.92 1.43
C ASN A 146 25.12 -8.13 2.68
N ARG A 147 23.78 -7.99 2.58
CA ARG A 147 22.86 -8.24 3.71
C ARG A 147 22.66 -9.74 3.98
N THR A 148 22.84 -10.59 2.97
CA THR A 148 22.68 -12.05 3.10
C THR A 148 23.81 -12.72 3.89
N PHE A 149 25.04 -12.19 3.81
CA PHE A 149 26.21 -12.75 4.51
C PHE A 149 26.12 -12.69 6.04
N THR A 150 25.13 -11.97 6.61
CA THR A 150 24.98 -11.79 8.06
C THR A 150 24.07 -12.84 8.72
N PHE A 151 23.39 -13.71 7.95
CA PHE A 151 22.39 -14.63 8.48
C PHE A 151 22.79 -16.09 8.30
N GLU A 152 23.30 -16.73 9.36
CA GLU A 152 23.44 -18.19 9.41
C GLU A 152 22.07 -18.84 9.62
N THR A 153 21.71 -19.77 8.74
CA THR A 153 20.44 -20.50 8.75
C THR A 153 20.38 -21.51 9.89
N SER A 154 19.64 -21.17 10.96
CA SER A 154 19.15 -22.15 11.94
C SER A 154 17.75 -22.63 11.54
N GLU A 155 17.54 -23.95 11.47
CA GLU A 155 16.22 -24.54 11.24
C GLU A 155 15.28 -24.24 12.42
N LYS A 156 14.46 -23.20 12.29
CA LYS A 156 13.31 -23.01 13.17
C LYS A 156 12.03 -22.69 12.41
N ARG A 157 10.94 -23.14 13.03
CA ARG A 157 9.53 -22.97 12.64
C ARG A 157 9.24 -21.48 12.32
N ILE A 158 8.46 -21.23 11.25
CA ILE A 158 8.14 -19.89 10.71
C ILE A 158 7.64 -18.90 11.77
N MET A 159 6.83 -19.41 12.71
CA MET A 159 6.31 -18.67 13.85
C MET A 159 5.74 -19.68 14.84
N LYS A 160 5.58 -19.30 16.11
CA LYS A 160 4.75 -20.11 17.01
C LYS A 160 3.28 -19.92 16.60
N LYS A 161 2.45 -20.95 16.81
CA LYS A 161 1.02 -20.89 16.50
C LYS A 161 0.34 -19.68 17.19
N GLN A 162 0.77 -19.35 18.40
CA GLN A 162 0.29 -18.19 19.15
C GLN A 162 0.62 -16.85 18.47
N ASP A 163 1.81 -16.72 17.87
CA ASP A 163 2.19 -15.51 17.11
C ASP A 163 1.31 -15.35 15.87
N ALA A 164 1.09 -16.45 15.14
CA ALA A 164 0.22 -16.46 13.97
C ALA A 164 -1.22 -16.04 14.32
N ILE A 165 -1.76 -16.57 15.42
CA ILE A 165 -3.10 -16.21 15.90
C ILE A 165 -3.13 -14.72 16.28
N LEU A 166 -2.14 -14.22 17.00
CA LEU A 166 -2.09 -12.81 17.39
C LEU A 166 -2.05 -11.88 16.17
N LEU A 167 -1.18 -12.15 15.19
CA LEU A 167 -1.13 -11.37 13.95
C LEU A 167 -2.46 -11.45 13.17
N LEU A 168 -3.09 -12.62 13.12
CA LEU A 168 -4.38 -12.80 12.46
C LEU A 168 -5.49 -12.01 13.17
N LEU A 169 -5.49 -11.97 14.50
CA LEU A 169 -6.43 -11.14 15.28
C LEU A 169 -6.23 -9.64 15.02
N ILE A 170 -4.98 -9.19 14.85
CA ILE A 170 -4.68 -7.79 14.49
C ILE A 170 -5.17 -7.50 13.06
N VAL A 171 -4.93 -8.39 12.10
CA VAL A 171 -5.46 -8.27 10.73
C VAL A 171 -6.99 -8.26 10.73
N ALA A 172 -7.62 -9.14 11.50
CA ALA A 172 -9.07 -9.18 11.63
C ALA A 172 -9.60 -7.85 12.21
N THR A 173 -8.93 -7.30 13.23
CA THR A 173 -9.28 -6.00 13.83
C THR A 173 -9.10 -4.84 12.86
N LEU A 174 -8.07 -4.90 12.00
CA LEU A 174 -7.83 -3.92 10.94
C LEU A 174 -8.95 -3.93 9.88
N LEU A 175 -9.43 -5.12 9.50
CA LEU A 175 -10.39 -5.28 8.40
C LEU A 175 -11.85 -5.18 8.85
N ALA A 176 -12.17 -5.69 10.05
CA ALA A 176 -13.53 -5.84 10.56
C ALA A 176 -14.37 -4.55 10.52
N PRO A 177 -13.89 -3.36 10.93
CA PRO A 177 -14.67 -2.13 10.89
C PRO A 177 -15.15 -1.75 9.47
N ASN A 178 -14.37 -2.07 8.45
CA ASN A 178 -14.70 -1.74 7.06
C ASN A 178 -15.55 -2.81 6.38
N TYR A 179 -15.47 -4.07 6.83
CA TYR A 179 -16.24 -5.17 6.25
C TYR A 179 -17.61 -5.38 6.92
N LEU A 180 -17.67 -5.28 8.26
CA LEU A 180 -18.90 -5.46 9.02
C LEU A 180 -19.80 -4.22 8.95
N ILE A 181 -19.22 -3.03 9.01
CA ILE A 181 -19.96 -1.76 9.04
C ILE A 181 -19.71 -1.01 7.74
N ARG A 182 -20.49 -1.36 6.71
CA ARG A 182 -20.42 -0.71 5.39
C ARG A 182 -21.26 0.57 5.31
N LYS A 183 -22.34 0.65 6.10
CA LYS A 183 -23.27 1.79 6.15
C LYS A 183 -23.53 2.18 7.60
N GLY A 184 -23.93 3.43 7.81
CA GLY A 184 -24.32 3.95 9.13
C GLY A 184 -23.25 4.82 9.80
N PRO A 185 -23.50 5.26 11.05
CA PRO A 185 -22.63 6.18 11.78
C PRO A 185 -21.24 5.59 12.01
N TYR A 186 -20.19 6.42 11.85
CA TYR A 186 -18.80 6.03 12.05
C TYR A 186 -18.52 5.46 13.45
N LEU A 187 -19.29 5.85 14.47
CA LEU A 187 -19.20 5.28 15.83
C LEU A 187 -19.29 3.76 15.86
N HIS A 188 -20.10 3.14 14.99
CA HIS A 188 -20.19 1.69 14.90
C HIS A 188 -18.87 1.04 14.48
N LYS A 189 -18.11 1.69 13.59
CA LYS A 189 -16.75 1.24 13.23
C LYS A 189 -15.82 1.28 14.43
N ILE A 190 -15.94 2.31 15.26
CA ILE A 190 -15.14 2.46 16.48
C ILE A 190 -15.46 1.35 17.48
N TYR A 191 -16.74 1.01 17.68
CA TYR A 191 -17.12 -0.08 18.58
C TYR A 191 -16.56 -1.44 18.12
N VAL A 192 -16.70 -1.76 16.83
CA VAL A 192 -16.12 -3.00 16.26
C VAL A 192 -14.60 -3.03 16.46
N TRP A 193 -13.93 -1.91 16.21
CA TRP A 193 -12.49 -1.78 16.41
C TRP A 193 -12.07 -1.94 17.88
N LEU A 194 -12.80 -1.34 18.82
CA LEU A 194 -12.55 -1.46 20.26
C LEU A 194 -12.69 -2.91 20.72
N ILE A 195 -13.73 -3.60 20.27
CA ILE A 195 -13.95 -5.02 20.59
C ILE A 195 -12.80 -5.88 20.07
N GLY A 196 -12.42 -5.71 18.79
CA GLY A 196 -11.28 -6.42 18.21
C GLY A 196 -9.98 -6.14 18.95
N THR A 197 -9.77 -4.87 19.34
CA THR A 197 -8.60 -4.43 20.11
C THR A 197 -8.54 -5.06 21.49
N ALA A 198 -9.65 -5.10 22.21
CA ALA A 198 -9.75 -5.77 23.50
C ALA A 198 -9.45 -7.28 23.37
N ILE A 199 -9.97 -7.93 22.34
CA ILE A 199 -9.76 -9.37 22.09
C ILE A 199 -8.28 -9.68 21.85
N PHE A 200 -7.62 -8.99 20.91
CA PHE A 200 -6.22 -9.29 20.64
C PHE A 200 -5.30 -8.86 21.79
N ALA A 201 -5.63 -7.77 22.50
CA ALA A 201 -4.85 -7.32 23.66
C ALA A 201 -4.94 -8.32 24.82
N ALA A 202 -6.15 -8.83 25.11
CA ALA A 202 -6.34 -9.89 26.10
C ALA A 202 -5.59 -11.17 25.72
N PHE A 203 -5.67 -11.56 24.44
CA PHE A 203 -4.92 -12.72 23.93
C PHE A 203 -3.40 -12.52 24.05
N ALA A 204 -2.89 -11.33 23.71
CA ALA A 204 -1.47 -11.00 23.86
C ALA A 204 -1.04 -11.07 25.34
N ALA A 205 -1.81 -10.48 26.25
CA ALA A 205 -1.53 -10.51 27.69
C ALA A 205 -1.55 -11.94 28.26
N ALA A 206 -2.42 -12.81 27.75
CA ALA A 206 -2.52 -14.21 28.20
C ALA A 206 -1.42 -15.13 27.62
N THR A 207 -0.85 -14.81 26.46
CA THR A 207 0.06 -15.73 25.73
C THR A 207 1.50 -15.23 25.61
N LYS A 208 1.77 -13.95 25.81
CA LYS A 208 3.09 -13.34 25.64
C LYS A 208 3.71 -12.89 26.94
N LYS A 209 5.03 -13.02 27.02
CA LYS A 209 5.79 -12.44 28.12
C LYS A 209 5.75 -10.93 28.02
N LYS A 210 5.82 -10.25 29.17
CA LYS A 210 5.84 -8.79 29.25
C LYS A 210 6.98 -8.18 28.43
N GLU A 211 8.15 -8.82 28.42
CA GLU A 211 9.32 -8.43 27.62
C GLU A 211 9.03 -8.43 26.11
N ASP A 212 8.40 -9.51 25.61
CA ASP A 212 8.02 -9.65 24.20
C ASP A 212 6.99 -8.58 23.79
N ILE A 213 6.03 -8.26 24.66
CA ILE A 213 5.04 -7.21 24.42
C ILE A 213 5.71 -5.82 24.40
N ILE A 214 6.64 -5.54 25.32
CA ILE A 214 7.36 -4.26 25.34
C ILE A 214 8.22 -4.09 24.09
N ALA A 215 8.92 -5.15 23.67
CA ALA A 215 9.68 -5.14 22.43
C ALA A 215 8.76 -4.86 21.23
N TRP A 216 7.63 -5.56 21.15
CA TRP A 216 6.61 -5.36 20.12
C TRP A 216 6.07 -3.93 20.06
N LEU A 217 5.70 -3.36 21.20
CA LEU A 217 5.21 -1.98 21.28
C LEU A 217 6.31 -0.97 20.93
N ARG A 218 7.57 -1.24 21.27
CA ARG A 218 8.70 -0.39 20.91
C ARG A 218 8.92 -0.36 19.39
N GLU A 219 8.90 -1.51 18.73
CA GLU A 219 8.99 -1.59 17.26
C GLU A 219 7.80 -0.88 16.60
N SER A 220 6.60 -1.10 17.13
CA SER A 220 5.38 -0.42 16.65
C SER A 220 5.49 1.10 16.80
N TRP A 221 6.02 1.57 17.94
CA TRP A 221 6.22 3.00 18.21
C TRP A 221 7.29 3.62 17.31
N TRP A 222 8.36 2.89 17.01
CA TRP A 222 9.37 3.32 16.05
C TRP A 222 8.75 3.59 14.67
N PHE A 223 7.88 2.71 14.18
CA PHE A 223 7.12 2.94 12.94
C PHE A 223 6.21 4.16 13.05
N VAL A 224 5.53 4.37 14.18
CA VAL A 224 4.69 5.56 14.41
C VAL A 224 5.54 6.82 14.28
N GLN A 225 6.67 6.92 14.98
CA GLN A 225 7.52 8.11 14.98
C GLN A 225 8.06 8.46 13.59
N ILE A 226 8.32 7.46 12.77
CA ILE A 226 8.83 7.65 11.42
C ILE A 226 7.71 7.94 10.43
N ILE A 227 6.64 7.15 10.41
CA ILE A 227 5.68 7.17 9.32
C ILE A 227 4.55 8.17 9.60
N PHE A 228 4.07 8.28 10.84
CA PHE A 228 2.91 9.10 11.18
C PHE A 228 3.09 10.60 10.85
N PRO A 229 4.21 11.27 11.23
CA PRO A 229 4.38 12.69 10.90
C PRO A 229 4.44 12.93 9.39
N LEU A 230 5.08 12.02 8.65
CA LEU A 230 5.21 12.12 7.20
C LEU A 230 3.86 11.91 6.50
N LEU A 231 3.01 11.00 7.02
CA LEU A 231 1.65 10.82 6.51
C LEU A 231 0.79 12.06 6.73
N LEU A 232 0.82 12.67 7.94
CA LEU A 232 0.09 13.91 8.21
C LEU A 232 0.56 15.06 7.31
N ALA A 233 1.88 15.24 7.18
CA ALA A 233 2.44 16.27 6.30
C ALA A 233 2.02 16.06 4.84
N GLY A 234 2.08 14.81 4.35
CA GLY A 234 1.65 14.47 3.00
C GLY A 234 0.15 14.73 2.76
N VAL A 235 -0.72 14.31 3.69
CA VAL A 235 -2.17 14.53 3.62
C VAL A 235 -2.50 16.02 3.63
N PHE A 236 -1.83 16.80 4.48
CA PHE A 236 -1.99 18.25 4.52
C PHE A 236 -1.65 18.89 3.18
N ILE A 237 -0.49 18.57 2.61
CA ILE A 237 -0.03 19.09 1.31
C ILE A 237 -1.03 18.71 0.20
N VAL A 238 -1.50 17.47 0.18
CA VAL A 238 -2.51 17.03 -0.79
C VAL A 238 -3.81 17.81 -0.64
N GLY A 239 -4.25 18.11 0.58
CA GLY A 239 -5.42 18.96 0.83
C GLY A 239 -5.24 20.41 0.33
N LEU A 240 -4.03 20.97 0.41
CA LEU A 240 -3.71 22.27 -0.19
C LEU A 240 -3.82 22.20 -1.72
N ILE A 241 -3.20 21.18 -2.33
CA ILE A 241 -3.18 20.97 -3.78
C ILE A 241 -4.60 20.72 -4.34
N GLY A 242 -5.42 19.96 -3.61
CA GLY A 242 -6.80 19.65 -4.02
C GLY A 242 -7.70 20.87 -4.17
N LYS A 243 -7.42 21.99 -3.46
CA LYS A 243 -8.13 23.26 -3.63
C LYS A 243 -7.66 24.07 -4.85
N ILE A 244 -6.47 23.76 -5.37
CA ILE A 244 -5.83 24.48 -6.48
C ILE A 244 -6.16 23.82 -7.83
N LEU A 245 -6.42 22.50 -7.86
CA LEU A 245 -6.70 21.75 -9.09
C LEU A 245 -8.14 21.92 -9.60
N PRO A 246 -8.36 22.60 -10.74
CA PRO A 246 -9.68 22.71 -11.34
C PRO A 246 -10.06 21.41 -12.07
N GLN A 247 -11.08 20.72 -11.56
CA GLN A 247 -11.66 19.48 -12.12
C GLN A 247 -11.92 19.52 -13.65
N PRO A 248 -12.40 20.64 -14.26
CA PRO A 248 -12.67 20.69 -15.70
C PRO A 248 -11.40 20.70 -16.57
N PHE A 249 -10.29 21.22 -16.03
CA PHE A 249 -9.03 21.36 -16.78
C PHE A 249 -8.33 20.00 -16.92
N VAL A 250 -8.40 19.19 -15.87
CA VAL A 250 -7.87 17.82 -15.85
C VAL A 250 -8.57 16.94 -16.90
N ALA A 251 -9.90 17.03 -17.02
CA ALA A 251 -10.66 16.21 -17.95
C ALA A 251 -10.28 16.43 -19.43
N ARG A 252 -9.99 17.68 -19.85
CA ARG A 252 -9.57 17.98 -21.24
C ARG A 252 -8.19 17.40 -21.58
N TRP A 253 -7.28 17.34 -20.61
CA TRP A 253 -5.90 16.87 -20.83
C TRP A 253 -5.78 15.35 -20.71
N LEU A 254 -6.75 14.72 -20.05
CA LEU A 254 -6.88 13.26 -19.93
C LEU A 254 -7.82 12.67 -20.98
N ALA A 255 -8.45 13.50 -21.82
CA ALA A 255 -9.24 13.06 -22.96
C ALA A 255 -8.32 12.58 -24.10
N GLY A 256 -8.70 11.48 -24.75
CA GLY A 256 -7.99 10.95 -25.91
C GLY A 256 -7.20 9.66 -25.65
N ARG A 257 -6.57 9.16 -26.72
CA ARG A 257 -5.79 7.92 -26.72
C ARG A 257 -4.35 8.28 -27.04
N GLY A 258 -3.43 8.07 -26.10
CA GLY A 258 -2.05 8.48 -26.31
C GLY A 258 -1.16 8.34 -25.08
N LEU A 259 0.14 8.47 -25.32
CA LEU A 259 1.15 8.40 -24.28
C LEU A 259 1.00 9.58 -23.31
N LEU A 260 0.71 10.78 -23.82
CA LEU A 260 0.58 12.00 -23.02
C LEU A 260 -0.60 11.94 -22.03
N PRO A 261 -1.85 11.59 -22.41
CA PRO A 261 -2.93 11.39 -21.44
C PRO A 261 -2.61 10.35 -20.38
N SER A 262 -1.94 9.25 -20.75
CA SER A 262 -1.55 8.18 -19.82
C SER A 262 -0.45 8.62 -18.85
N PHE A 263 0.51 9.43 -19.32
CA PHE A 263 1.56 10.02 -18.51
C PHE A 263 1.00 11.04 -17.53
N LEU A 264 0.12 11.94 -18.00
CA LEU A 264 -0.53 12.92 -17.14
C LEU A 264 -1.43 12.26 -16.10
N ALA A 265 -2.19 11.23 -16.47
CA ALA A 265 -2.97 10.44 -15.52
C ALA A 265 -2.08 9.75 -14.48
N THR A 266 -0.94 9.21 -14.90
CA THR A 266 0.05 8.61 -14.01
C THR A 266 0.58 9.62 -13.00
N LEU A 267 0.92 10.83 -13.47
CA LEU A 267 1.44 11.91 -12.65
C LEU A 267 0.39 12.40 -11.65
N ILE A 268 -0.85 12.61 -12.11
CA ILE A 268 -1.98 12.95 -11.25
C ILE A 268 -2.20 11.88 -10.20
N GLY A 269 -2.18 10.60 -10.57
CA GLY A 269 -2.23 9.48 -9.63
C GLY A 269 -1.12 9.59 -8.59
N ALA A 270 0.13 9.74 -9.03
CA ALA A 270 1.28 9.83 -8.14
C ALA A 270 1.19 10.98 -7.12
N PHE A 271 0.60 12.12 -7.49
CA PHE A 271 0.41 13.23 -6.55
C PHE A 271 -0.90 13.15 -5.76
N SER A 272 -1.82 12.27 -6.15
CA SER A 272 -3.11 12.14 -5.49
C SER A 272 -3.06 11.11 -4.36
N TYR A 273 -3.74 11.42 -3.26
CA TYR A 273 -3.96 10.48 -2.17
C TYR A 273 -5.42 10.02 -2.20
N PHE A 274 -5.66 8.77 -2.62
CA PHE A 274 -6.97 8.15 -2.59
C PHE A 274 -6.98 6.94 -1.68
N ALA A 275 -8.03 6.82 -0.86
CA ALA A 275 -8.36 5.54 -0.27
C ALA A 275 -8.84 4.58 -1.37
N THR A 276 -8.51 3.29 -1.25
CA THR A 276 -8.92 2.25 -2.22
C THR A 276 -10.43 2.29 -2.51
N MET A 277 -11.26 2.66 -1.54
CA MET A 277 -12.72 2.75 -1.70
C MET A 277 -13.19 3.99 -2.48
N THR A 278 -12.41 5.08 -2.48
CA THR A 278 -12.78 6.35 -3.13
C THR A 278 -12.15 6.52 -4.51
N GLU A 279 -11.17 5.68 -4.84
CA GLU A 279 -10.44 5.73 -6.10
C GLU A 279 -11.33 5.42 -7.32
N ALA A 280 -12.09 4.32 -7.27
CA ALA A 280 -12.98 3.95 -8.39
C ALA A 280 -14.10 4.98 -8.64
N PRO A 281 -14.82 5.51 -7.62
CA PRO A 281 -15.75 6.63 -7.83
C PRO A 281 -15.11 7.89 -8.42
N PHE A 282 -13.89 8.22 -8.00
CA PHE A 282 -13.16 9.38 -8.52
C PHE A 282 -12.85 9.21 -10.00
N VAL A 283 -12.29 8.05 -10.38
CA VAL A 283 -12.02 7.71 -11.79
C VAL A 283 -13.31 7.67 -12.61
N ALA A 284 -14.42 7.17 -12.05
CA ALA A 284 -15.72 7.17 -12.73
C ALA A 284 -16.19 8.58 -13.05
N THR A 285 -15.97 9.52 -12.13
CA THR A 285 -16.30 10.93 -12.32
C THR A 285 -15.47 11.53 -13.45
N LEU A 286 -14.16 11.29 -13.47
CA LEU A 286 -13.29 11.74 -14.56
C LEU A 286 -13.66 11.11 -15.92
N MET A 287 -14.06 9.84 -15.93
CA MET A 287 -14.53 9.17 -17.16
C MET A 287 -15.83 9.79 -17.69
N LYS A 288 -16.76 10.17 -16.80
CA LYS A 288 -17.97 10.93 -17.19
C LYS A 288 -17.64 12.30 -17.78
N LEU A 289 -16.52 12.89 -17.37
CA LEU A 289 -16.02 14.16 -17.90
C LEU A 289 -15.18 13.99 -19.19
N GLY A 290 -15.01 12.76 -19.70
CA GLY A 290 -14.35 12.50 -20.99
C GLY A 290 -12.99 11.79 -20.90
N MET A 291 -12.52 11.40 -19.70
CA MET A 291 -11.30 10.59 -19.56
C MET A 291 -11.49 9.20 -20.18
N SER A 292 -10.53 8.76 -20.99
CA SER A 292 -10.58 7.44 -21.62
C SER A 292 -10.12 6.33 -20.66
N LYS A 293 -10.46 5.06 -20.96
CA LYS A 293 -10.20 3.90 -20.08
C LYS A 293 -8.71 3.60 -19.85
N GLY A 294 -7.81 3.97 -20.77
CA GLY A 294 -6.38 3.71 -20.60
C GLY A 294 -5.68 4.66 -19.62
N PRO A 295 -5.83 5.99 -19.74
CA PRO A 295 -5.47 6.95 -18.68
C PRO A 295 -6.16 6.64 -17.35
N ALA A 296 -7.43 6.21 -17.37
CA ALA A 296 -8.11 5.72 -16.17
C ALA A 296 -7.33 4.58 -15.49
N LEU A 297 -6.92 3.57 -16.27
CA LEU A 297 -6.11 2.46 -15.78
C LEU A 297 -4.74 2.91 -15.27
N ALA A 298 -4.06 3.82 -15.97
CA ALA A 298 -2.78 4.37 -15.52
C ALA A 298 -2.91 5.03 -14.14
N LEU A 299 -3.95 5.84 -13.95
CA LEU A 299 -4.26 6.49 -12.68
C LEU A 299 -4.56 5.45 -11.57
N LEU A 300 -5.37 4.42 -11.88
CA LEU A 300 -5.72 3.35 -10.94
C LEU A 300 -4.54 2.49 -10.51
N LEU A 301 -3.52 2.39 -11.36
CA LEU A 301 -2.31 1.66 -11.03
C LEU A 301 -1.37 2.56 -10.21
N THR A 302 -1.16 3.82 -10.59
CA THR A 302 -0.16 4.69 -9.96
C THR A 302 -0.60 5.38 -8.68
N GLY A 303 -1.88 5.73 -8.56
CA GLY A 303 -2.41 6.44 -7.40
C GLY A 303 -2.06 5.79 -6.06
N PRO A 304 -2.45 4.52 -5.84
CA PRO A 304 -2.33 3.89 -4.54
C PRO A 304 -0.88 3.64 -4.11
N GLY A 305 0.05 3.44 -5.05
CA GLY A 305 1.45 3.11 -4.72
C GLY A 305 2.43 4.28 -4.79
N LEU A 306 2.07 5.42 -5.38
CA LEU A 306 2.95 6.58 -5.51
C LEU A 306 2.48 7.84 -4.80
N SER A 307 1.35 7.84 -4.07
CA SER A 307 0.89 9.05 -3.38
C SER A 307 2.02 9.79 -2.64
N LEU A 308 1.98 11.13 -2.59
CA LEU A 308 2.97 11.94 -1.88
C LEU A 308 3.33 11.41 -0.47
N PRO A 309 2.35 11.06 0.39
CA PRO A 309 2.63 10.43 1.69
C PRO A 309 3.45 9.14 1.56
N SER A 310 3.14 8.30 0.57
CA SER A 310 3.86 7.06 0.31
C SER A 310 5.29 7.33 -0.17
N MET A 311 5.51 8.28 -1.08
CA MET A 311 6.87 8.62 -1.52
C MET A 311 7.76 9.04 -0.35
N LEU A 312 7.26 9.95 0.49
CA LEU A 312 7.96 10.46 1.67
C LEU A 312 8.31 9.34 2.65
N ALA A 313 7.36 8.47 2.94
CA ALA A 313 7.58 7.32 3.83
C ALA A 313 8.57 6.31 3.23
N ILE A 314 8.51 6.02 1.93
CA ILE A 314 9.45 5.11 1.26
C ILE A 314 10.88 5.67 1.31
N ILE A 315 11.06 6.97 1.04
CA ILE A 315 12.36 7.66 1.15
C ILE A 315 12.93 7.48 2.55
N ARG A 316 12.10 7.69 3.58
CA ARG A 316 12.55 7.67 4.98
C ARG A 316 12.88 6.27 5.49
N VAL A 317 12.18 5.25 5.00
CA VAL A 317 12.30 3.86 5.45
C VAL A 317 13.31 3.06 4.62
N PHE A 318 13.18 3.08 3.29
CA PHE A 318 14.03 2.28 2.39
C PHE A 318 15.26 3.05 1.86
N GLY A 319 15.29 4.36 2.08
CA GLY A 319 16.35 5.26 1.61
C GLY A 319 16.04 5.89 0.25
N PHE A 320 16.63 7.06 0.02
CA PHE A 320 16.36 7.90 -1.16
C PHE A 320 16.61 7.19 -2.50
N LYS A 321 17.71 6.43 -2.62
CA LYS A 321 18.06 5.71 -3.87
C LYS A 321 16.98 4.69 -4.26
N LYS A 322 16.51 3.87 -3.31
CA LYS A 322 15.47 2.86 -3.56
C LYS A 322 14.14 3.51 -3.89
N ALA A 323 13.78 4.57 -3.16
CA ALA A 323 12.58 5.34 -3.43
C ALA A 323 12.58 5.96 -4.84
N LEU A 324 13.69 6.57 -5.25
CA LEU A 324 13.79 7.21 -6.57
C LEU A 324 13.64 6.19 -7.71
N VAL A 325 14.36 5.06 -7.64
CA VAL A 325 14.24 3.99 -8.65
C VAL A 325 12.81 3.46 -8.69
N TYR A 326 12.19 3.24 -7.53
CA TYR A 326 10.81 2.79 -7.45
C TYR A 326 9.83 3.80 -8.08
N ILE A 327 9.92 5.08 -7.71
CA ILE A 327 9.02 6.14 -8.23
C ILE A 327 9.11 6.22 -9.75
N ILE A 328 10.32 6.28 -10.30
CA ILE A 328 10.56 6.34 -11.75
C ILE A 328 10.02 5.08 -12.44
N THR A 329 10.28 3.90 -11.87
CA THR A 329 9.81 2.62 -12.41
C THR A 329 8.29 2.59 -12.51
N ILE A 330 7.59 3.00 -11.45
CA ILE A 330 6.14 3.02 -11.44
C ILE A 330 5.58 4.06 -12.44
N ILE A 331 6.18 5.25 -12.53
CA ILE A 331 5.74 6.27 -13.49
C ILE A 331 5.86 5.75 -14.93
N ILE A 332 6.99 5.14 -15.27
CA ILE A 332 7.24 4.58 -16.61
C ILE A 332 6.26 3.45 -16.90
N LEU A 333 6.17 2.45 -16.01
CA LEU A 333 5.32 1.28 -16.22
C LEU A 333 3.83 1.64 -16.24
N GLY A 334 3.37 2.53 -15.34
CA GLY A 334 1.98 3.01 -15.33
C GLY A 334 1.60 3.73 -16.62
N THR A 335 2.50 4.60 -17.10
CA THR A 335 2.33 5.30 -18.39
C THR A 335 2.26 4.31 -19.55
N LEU A 336 3.17 3.34 -19.61
CA LEU A 336 3.22 2.32 -20.66
C LEU A 336 1.97 1.44 -20.64
N VAL A 337 1.54 0.97 -19.47
CA VAL A 337 0.33 0.15 -19.32
C VAL A 337 -0.92 0.91 -19.76
N GLY A 338 -1.08 2.17 -19.34
CA GLY A 338 -2.21 2.99 -19.76
C GLY A 338 -2.22 3.24 -21.27
N TRP A 339 -1.05 3.52 -21.84
CA TRP A 339 -0.89 3.72 -23.28
C TRP A 339 -1.17 2.44 -24.08
N LEU A 340 -0.59 1.31 -23.69
CA LEU A 340 -0.83 0.01 -24.32
C LEU A 340 -2.32 -0.37 -24.26
N SER A 341 -2.94 -0.21 -23.09
CA SER A 341 -4.36 -0.54 -22.91
C SER A 341 -5.27 0.37 -23.74
N SER A 342 -4.91 1.65 -23.91
CA SER A 342 -5.64 2.59 -24.79
C SER A 342 -5.67 2.15 -26.25
N ASN A 343 -4.56 1.59 -26.75
CA ASN A 343 -4.38 1.29 -28.18
C ASN A 343 -4.75 -0.15 -28.55
N LEU A 344 -4.50 -1.10 -27.65
CA LEU A 344 -4.63 -2.53 -27.94
C LEU A 344 -5.96 -3.11 -27.45
N ILE A 345 -6.49 -2.61 -26.33
CA ILE A 345 -7.61 -3.26 -25.64
C ILE A 345 -8.90 -2.43 -25.74
N PHE A 346 -8.85 -1.14 -25.38
CA PHE A 346 -10.02 -0.26 -25.35
C PHE A 346 -10.29 0.45 -26.69
N LYS A 347 -10.15 -0.29 -27.80
CA LYS A 347 -10.33 0.21 -29.16
C LYS A 347 -11.68 0.87 -29.41
#